data_AF-A0A5K1HQT0-F1
#
_entry.id   AF-A0A5K1HQT0-F1
#
_cell.length_a   1.000
_cell.length_b   1.000
_cell.length_c   1.000
_cell.angle_alpha   90.00
_cell.angle_beta   90.00
_cell.angle_gamma   90.00
#
_symmetry.space_group_name_H-M   'P 1'
#
loop_
_entity.id
_entity.type
_entity.pdbx_description
1 polymer ?
#
loop_
_entity_poly.entity_id
_entity_poly.type
_entity_poly.pdbx_seq_one_letter_code
_entity_poly.pdbx_strand_id
1 'polypeptide(L)'
;AFASVQYIMTEANFGWLIRSVHRWSASMMVLMMILHVFRVYLTGGFKKPRELTWVTGVVLAVLTASFGVTGYSLPWDQIGYWAVKIVTGVPEAIL
;
A
#
# COMPACT_ATOMS: atom_id res chain seq x y z
N ALA A 1 -7.29 -1.40 18.94
CA ALA A 1 -6.44 -1.59 17.74
C ALA A 1 -4.98 -1.86 18.12
N PHE A 2 -4.29 -0.95 18.81
CA PHE A 2 -2.87 -1.17 19.18
C PHE A 2 -2.62 -2.43 20.04
N ALA A 3 -3.45 -2.66 21.07
CA ALA A 3 -3.31 -3.83 21.95
C ALA A 3 -3.45 -5.17 21.21
N SER A 4 -4.31 -5.27 20.18
CA SER A 4 -4.43 -6.50 19.38
C SER A 4 -3.21 -6.72 18.48
N VAL A 5 -2.55 -5.65 18.03
CA VAL A 5 -1.28 -5.75 17.32
C VAL A 5 -0.16 -6.21 18.26
N GLN A 6 -0.14 -5.74 19.51
CA GLN A 6 0.81 -6.23 20.52
C GLN A 6 0.60 -7.71 20.81
N TYR A 7 -0.64 -8.17 20.98
CA TYR A 7 -0.96 -9.58 21.13
C TYR A 7 -0.41 -10.45 19.99
N ILE A 8 -0.57 -10.01 18.73
CA ILE A 8 0.00 -10.71 17.57
C ILE A 8 1.53 -10.79 17.66
N MET A 9 2.18 -9.76 18.19
CA MET A 9 3.65 -9.71 18.27
C MET A 9 4.23 -10.52 19.43
N THR A 10 3.52 -10.65 20.55
CA THR A 10 4.07 -11.22 21.78
C THR A 10 3.46 -12.56 22.18
N GLU A 11 2.16 -12.75 21.96
CA GLU A 11 1.42 -13.91 22.48
C GLU A 11 1.05 -14.93 21.39
N ALA A 12 0.80 -14.46 20.16
CA ALA A 12 0.39 -15.35 19.08
C ALA A 12 1.58 -16.15 18.54
N ASN A 13 1.40 -17.48 18.42
CA ASN A 13 2.39 -18.38 17.82
C ASN A 13 2.76 -17.90 16.41
N PHE A 14 4.04 -17.59 16.19
CA PHE A 14 4.58 -17.02 14.94
C PHE A 14 3.91 -15.71 14.48
N GLY A 15 3.14 -15.02 15.32
CA GLY A 15 2.44 -13.80 14.92
C GLY A 15 3.39 -12.66 14.57
N TRP A 16 4.55 -12.58 15.24
CA TRP A 16 5.63 -11.66 14.89
C TRP A 16 6.14 -11.87 13.46
N LEU A 17 6.24 -13.13 13.02
CA LEU A 17 6.70 -13.48 11.68
C LEU A 17 5.67 -13.06 10.64
N ILE A 18 4.39 -13.40 10.85
CA ILE A 18 3.30 -13.04 9.94
C ILE A 18 3.21 -11.52 9.79
N ARG A 19 3.23 -10.77 10.90
CA ARG A 19 3.17 -9.30 10.86
C ARG A 19 4.40 -8.70 10.17
N SER A 20 5.59 -9.24 10.43
CA SER A 20 6.83 -8.77 9.80
C SER A 20 6.82 -9.03 8.29
N VAL A 21 6.46 -10.24 7.87
CA VAL A 21 6.30 -10.60 6.46
C VAL A 21 5.28 -9.69 5.80
N HIS A 22 4.11 -9.47 6.40
CA HIS A 22 3.09 -8.59 5.82
C HIS A 22 3.63 -7.16 5.59
N ARG A 23 4.36 -6.59 6.56
CA ARG A 23 4.97 -5.25 6.43
C ARG A 23 6.03 -5.19 5.32
N TRP A 24 6.92 -6.20 5.26
CA TRP A 24 7.96 -6.26 4.24
C TRP A 24 7.38 -6.53 2.85
N SER A 25 6.43 -7.46 2.74
CA SER A 25 5.73 -7.78 1.49
C SER A 25 4.95 -6.59 0.96
N ALA A 26 4.31 -5.78 1.80
CA ALA A 26 3.65 -4.55 1.36
C ALA A 26 4.65 -3.55 0.73
N SER A 27 5.83 -3.38 1.35
CA SER A 27 6.89 -2.51 0.82
C SER A 27 7.45 -3.05 -0.50
N MET A 28 7.68 -4.35 -0.58
CA MET A 28 8.16 -5.03 -1.78
C MET A 28 7.14 -5.01 -2.92
N MET A 29 5.83 -5.10 -2.62
CA MET A 29 4.77 -5.00 -3.61
C MET A 29 4.81 -3.64 -4.32
N VAL A 30 4.95 -2.55 -3.57
CA VAL A 30 5.05 -1.19 -4.14
C VAL A 30 6.34 -1.02 -4.94
N LEU A 31 7.47 -1.51 -4.41
CA LEU A 31 8.76 -1.46 -5.13
C LEU A 31 8.68 -2.22 -6.47
N MET A 32 8.17 -3.46 -6.45
CA MET A 32 8.06 -4.29 -7.65
C MET A 32 7.04 -3.72 -8.64
N MET A 33 5.96 -3.10 -8.16
CA MET A 33 5.01 -2.38 -9.00
C MET A 33 5.70 -1.21 -9.74
N ILE A 34 6.50 -0.41 -9.03
CA ILE A 34 7.26 0.70 -9.65
C ILE A 34 8.20 0.17 -10.72
N LEU A 35 8.99 -0.87 -10.41
CA LEU A 35 9.90 -1.51 -11.37
C LEU A 35 9.14 -2.10 -12.58
N HIS A 36 7.97 -2.69 -12.34
CA HIS A 36 7.12 -3.23 -13.40
C HIS A 36 6.60 -2.13 -14.33
N VAL A 37 6.14 -1.00 -13.77
CA VAL A 37 5.71 0.17 -14.56
C VAL A 37 6.86 0.71 -15.39
N PHE A 38 8.06 0.86 -14.80
CA PHE A 38 9.27 1.25 -15.55
C PHE A 38 9.54 0.31 -16.72
N ARG A 39 9.49 -1.01 -16.49
CA ARG A 39 9.68 -2.00 -17.55
C ARG A 39 8.65 -1.85 -18.66
N VAL A 40 7.36 -1.68 -18.33
CA VAL A 40 6.29 -1.51 -19.35
C VAL A 40 6.50 -0.23 -20.15
N TYR A 41 6.91 0.84 -19.49
CA TYR A 41 7.18 2.13 -20.16
C TYR A 41 8.39 2.04 -21.09
N LEU A 42 9.53 1.55 -20.59
CA LEU A 42 10.79 1.45 -21.35
C LEU A 42 10.69 0.47 -22.53
N THR A 43 9.84 -0.56 -22.44
CA THR A 43 9.60 -1.52 -23.53
C THR A 43 8.45 -1.12 -24.47
N GLY A 44 7.80 0.01 -24.23
CA GLY A 44 6.65 0.47 -25.02
C GLY A 44 5.43 -0.46 -24.93
N GLY A 45 5.34 -1.27 -23.87
CA GLY A 45 4.30 -2.29 -23.68
C GLY A 45 2.88 -1.73 -23.55
N PHE A 46 2.74 -0.44 -23.27
CA PHE A 46 1.48 0.31 -23.12
C PHE A 46 0.85 0.76 -24.44
N LYS A 47 1.59 0.66 -25.57
CA LYS A 47 1.08 1.06 -26.89
C LYS A 47 0.04 0.07 -27.43
N LYS A 48 -0.67 0.47 -28.48
CA LYS A 48 -1.63 -0.37 -29.22
C LYS A 48 -1.08 -1.77 -29.50
N PRO A 49 -1.85 -2.87 -29.27
CA PRO A 49 -3.25 -2.95 -28.85
C PRO A 49 -3.45 -3.17 -27.33
N ARG A 50 -2.49 -2.75 -26.49
CA ARG A 50 -2.47 -3.05 -25.03
C ARG A 50 -2.82 -1.84 -24.16
N GLU A 51 -3.53 -0.85 -24.70
CA GLU A 51 -3.92 0.36 -23.97
C GLU A 51 -4.80 0.03 -22.76
N LEU A 52 -5.74 -0.92 -22.91
CA LEU A 52 -6.61 -1.33 -21.81
C LEU A 52 -5.83 -1.99 -20.68
N THR A 53 -4.79 -2.78 -20.99
CA THR A 53 -3.91 -3.38 -19.97
C THR A 53 -3.12 -2.30 -19.22
N TRP A 54 -2.74 -1.22 -19.90
CA TRP A 54 -2.10 -0.09 -19.24
C TRP A 54 -3.06 0.63 -18.29
N VAL A 55 -4.29 0.91 -18.74
CA VAL A 55 -5.31 1.56 -17.90
C VAL A 55 -5.64 0.71 -16.67
N THR A 56 -5.83 -0.60 -16.83
CA THR A 56 -6.06 -1.48 -15.67
C THR A 56 -4.84 -1.51 -14.74
N GLY A 57 -3.63 -1.48 -15.28
CA GLY A 57 -2.40 -1.34 -14.49
C GLY A 57 -2.36 -0.05 -13.65
N VAL A 58 -2.78 1.08 -14.21
CA VAL A 58 -2.88 2.36 -13.48
C VAL A 58 -3.91 2.28 -12.36
N VAL A 59 -5.09 1.71 -12.63
CA VAL A 59 -6.13 1.51 -11.60
C VAL A 59 -5.61 0.61 -10.47
N LEU A 60 -4.93 -0.48 -10.79
CA LEU A 60 -4.31 -1.36 -9.79
C LEU A 60 -3.23 -0.63 -8.97
N ALA A 61 -2.48 0.29 -9.57
CA ALA A 61 -1.49 1.08 -8.86
C ALA A 61 -2.14 2.02 -7.83
N VAL A 62 -3.26 2.67 -8.20
CA VAL A 62 -4.04 3.49 -7.27
C VAL A 62 -4.61 2.65 -6.13
N LEU A 63 -5.20 1.49 -6.43
CA LEU A 63 -5.72 0.58 -5.41
C LEU A 63 -4.61 0.09 -4.46
N THR A 64 -3.43 -0.21 -4.99
CA THR A 64 -2.27 -0.63 -4.19
C THR A 64 -1.82 0.48 -3.23
N ALA A 65 -1.78 1.73 -3.70
CA ALA A 65 -1.50 2.89 -2.83
C ALA A 65 -2.56 3.05 -1.74
N SER A 66 -3.85 2.89 -2.09
CA SER A 66 -4.97 2.94 -1.13
C SER A 66 -4.87 1.83 -0.07
N PHE A 67 -4.48 0.60 -0.45
CA PHE A 67 -4.20 -0.47 0.52
C PHE A 67 -3.06 -0.12 1.47
N GLY A 68 -2.00 0.53 0.96
CA GLY A 68 -0.90 1.03 1.78
C GLY A 68 -1.36 2.05 2.82
N VAL A 69 -2.11 3.08 2.41
CA VAL A 69 -2.59 4.15 3.30
C VAL A 69 -3.56 3.59 4.36
N THR A 70 -4.55 2.81 3.94
CA THR A 70 -5.53 2.23 4.86
C THR A 70 -4.87 1.24 5.82
N GLY A 71 -4.02 0.34 5.32
CA GLY A 71 -3.28 -0.63 6.15
C GLY A 71 -2.35 0.03 7.17
N TYR A 72 -1.70 1.14 6.80
CA TYR A 72 -0.80 1.88 7.68
C TYR A 72 -1.51 2.46 8.91
N SER A 73 -2.80 2.78 8.79
CA SER A 73 -3.59 3.33 9.89
C SER A 73 -4.07 2.30 10.92
N LEU A 74 -4.12 1.02 10.55
CA LEU A 74 -4.75 -0.05 11.36
C LEU A 74 -4.11 -0.29 12.74
N PRO A 75 -2.77 -0.20 12.93
CA PRO A 75 -2.18 -0.35 14.25
C PRO A 75 -2.59 0.74 15.25
N TRP A 76 -3.08 1.88 14.76
CA TRP A 76 -3.50 3.04 15.55
C TRP A 76 -2.42 3.52 16.53
N ASP A 77 -1.17 3.50 16.07
CA ASP A 77 -0.03 4.12 16.73
C ASP A 77 0.05 5.61 16.37
N GLN A 78 0.98 6.34 17.01
CA GLN A 78 1.13 7.78 16.80
C GLN A 78 1.30 8.11 15.31
N ILE A 79 2.10 7.33 14.58
CA ILE A 79 2.40 7.61 13.18
C ILE A 79 1.20 7.30 12.29
N GLY A 80 0.53 6.16 12.48
CA GLY A 80 -0.68 5.81 11.74
C GLY A 80 -1.83 6.81 11.97
N TYR A 81 -2.02 7.27 13.21
CA TYR A 81 -3.05 8.25 13.55
C TYR A 81 -2.83 9.60 12.85
N TRP A 82 -1.62 10.16 12.95
CA TRP A 82 -1.32 11.46 12.32
C TRP A 82 -1.30 11.38 10.80
N ALA A 83 -0.87 10.25 10.23
CA ALA A 83 -0.94 10.03 8.79
C ALA A 83 -2.37 10.15 8.26
N VAL A 84 -3.35 9.53 8.95
CA VAL A 84 -4.77 9.66 8.59
C VAL A 84 -5.22 11.12 8.68
N LYS A 85 -4.94 11.79 9.81
CA LYS A 85 -5.35 13.20 10.02
C LYS A 85 -4.86 14.13 8.91
N ILE A 86 -3.63 13.95 8.44
CA ILE A 86 -3.07 14.75 7.34
C ILE A 86 -3.77 14.41 6.01
N VAL A 87 -3.89 13.12 5.68
CA VAL A 87 -4.47 12.69 4.39
C VAL A 87 -5.95 13.06 4.27
N THR A 88 -6.74 12.94 5.35
CA THR A 88 -8.17 13.26 5.32
C THR A 88 -8.47 14.76 5.20
N GLY A 89 -7.49 15.63 5.51
CA GLY A 89 -7.62 17.07 5.31
C GLY A 89 -7.39 17.53 3.87
N VAL A 90 -6.77 16.71 3.02
CA VAL A 90 -6.47 17.08 1.62
C VAL A 90 -7.74 17.36 0.80
N PRO A 91 -8.81 16.55 0.87
CA PRO A 91 -10.04 16.82 0.11
C PRO A 91 -10.77 18.10 0.53
N GLU A 92 -10.55 18.61 1.75
CA GLU A 92 -11.16 19.87 2.21
C GLU A 92 -10.66 21.07 1.40
N ALA A 93 -9.48 20.99 0.77
CA ALA A 93 -8.98 22.06 -0.11
C ALA A 93 -9.76 22.21 -1.43
N ILE A 94 -10.60 21.23 -1.77
CA ILE A 94 -11.45 21.26 -2.97
C ILE A 94 -12.79 21.98 -2.68
N LEU A 95 -13.19 22.10 -1.41
CA LEU A 95 -14.42 22.72 -0.94
C LEU A 95 -14.16 24.13 -0.40
#